data_AF-A0A5A7NN37-F1
#
_entry.id   AF-A0A5A7NN37-F1
#
_cell.length_a   1.000
_cell.length_b   1.000
_cell.length_c   1.000
_cell.angle_alpha   90.00
_cell.angle_beta   90.00
_cell.angle_gamma   90.00
#
_symmetry.space_group_name_H-M   'P 1'
#
loop_
_entity.id
_entity.type
_entity.pdbx_description
1 polymer ?
#
loop_
_entity_poly.entity_id
_entity_poly.type
_entity_poly.pdbx_seq_one_letter_code
_entity_poly.pdbx_strand_id
1 'polypeptide(L)'
;MPRIKIIVPIPMDESGVENRAAQLPSSQIASGYEVDFEAVSYGAALGDSYYDMLLMDMSVFEAGLKAEEEGYDAVCIDTVSDSGLYALRSRLSIPVVGPGQTALHMASMLGHKFSIITMWDEWFPLYRKILTEYGLWGRLAPCDPLKHARTSLNCSKARKMWCLKSWNKRASRPSKRMAPM
;
A
#
# COMPACT_ATOMS: atom_id res chain seq x y z
N MET A 1 26.86 -6.05 -1.47
CA MET A 1 26.05 -4.97 -0.87
C MET A 1 24.64 -5.51 -0.75
N PRO A 2 23.97 -5.41 0.40
CA PRO A 2 22.62 -5.93 0.53
C PRO A 2 21.66 -5.22 -0.43
N ARG A 3 20.85 -6.00 -1.14
CA ARG A 3 19.87 -5.54 -2.13
C ARG A 3 18.47 -5.70 -1.57
N ILE A 4 17.69 -4.62 -1.60
CA ILE A 4 16.32 -4.59 -1.09
C ILE A 4 15.36 -4.40 -2.25
N LYS A 5 14.39 -5.29 -2.40
CA LYS A 5 13.30 -5.12 -3.36
C LYS A 5 12.13 -4.39 -2.69
N ILE A 6 11.74 -3.26 -3.26
CA ILE A 6 10.50 -2.56 -2.92
C ILE A 6 9.42 -2.93 -3.94
N ILE A 7 8.38 -3.62 -3.48
CA ILE A 7 7.30 -4.12 -4.33
C ILE A 7 6.12 -3.17 -4.29
N VAL A 8 5.78 -2.58 -5.42
CA VAL A 8 4.62 -1.69 -5.58
C VAL A 8 3.38 -2.53 -5.91
N PRO A 9 2.34 -2.54 -5.07
CA PRO A 9 1.20 -3.47 -5.18
C PRO A 9 0.16 -3.05 -6.24
N ILE A 10 0.50 -2.11 -7.11
CA ILE A 10 -0.35 -1.60 -8.18
C ILE A 10 0.43 -1.72 -9.48
N PRO A 11 -0.15 -2.35 -10.53
CA PRO A 11 0.49 -2.40 -11.84
C PRO A 11 0.69 -1.00 -12.41
N MET A 12 1.91 -0.72 -12.87
CA MET A 12 2.26 0.52 -13.54
C MET A 12 3.36 0.30 -14.57
N ASP A 13 3.52 1.28 -15.46
CA ASP A 13 4.59 1.34 -16.44
C ASP A 13 5.91 1.78 -15.79
N GLU A 14 7.00 1.73 -16.56
CA GLU A 14 8.34 2.14 -16.13
C GLU A 14 8.35 3.56 -15.56
N SER A 15 7.63 4.50 -16.19
CA SER A 15 7.51 5.88 -15.70
C SER A 15 6.83 5.95 -14.33
N GLY A 16 5.84 5.10 -14.07
CA GLY A 16 5.20 4.97 -12.76
C GLY A 16 6.18 4.48 -11.69
N VAL A 17 6.99 3.47 -12.01
CA VAL A 17 8.01 2.92 -11.10
C VAL A 17 9.07 3.97 -10.78
N GLU A 18 9.58 4.70 -11.79
CA GLU A 18 10.54 5.79 -11.60
C GLU A 18 9.98 6.90 -10.69
N ASN A 19 8.72 7.28 -10.90
CA ASN A 19 8.04 8.27 -10.04
C ASN A 19 7.90 7.79 -8.60
N ARG A 20 7.79 6.47 -8.39
CA ARG A 20 7.74 5.89 -7.04
C ARG A 20 9.12 5.85 -6.41
N ALA A 21 10.14 5.42 -7.16
CA ALA A 21 11.52 5.40 -6.72
C ALA A 21 12.02 6.81 -6.34
N ALA A 22 11.61 7.85 -7.08
CA ALA A 22 11.96 9.24 -6.79
C ALA A 22 11.46 9.75 -5.42
N GLN A 23 10.49 9.07 -4.79
CA GLN A 23 10.00 9.42 -3.45
C GLN A 23 10.95 8.96 -2.34
N LEU A 24 11.91 8.08 -2.65
CA LEU A 24 12.97 7.65 -1.75
C LEU A 24 14.32 8.16 -2.28
N PRO A 25 14.70 9.41 -1.98
CA PRO A 25 15.97 9.95 -2.43
C PRO A 25 17.15 9.14 -1.88
N SER A 26 18.22 9.02 -2.65
CA SER A 26 19.41 8.24 -2.28
C SER A 26 20.06 8.68 -0.97
N SER A 27 19.89 9.94 -0.56
CA SER A 27 20.35 10.46 0.73
C SER A 27 19.66 9.84 1.95
N GLN A 28 18.50 9.21 1.77
CA GLN A 28 17.77 8.47 2.81
C GLN A 28 18.11 6.98 2.83
N ILE A 29 18.82 6.48 1.82
CA ILE A 29 19.27 5.09 1.75
C ILE A 29 20.61 5.01 2.48
N ALA A 30 20.71 4.09 3.44
CA ALA A 30 21.94 3.88 4.19
C ALA A 30 23.09 3.48 3.25
N SER A 31 24.31 3.97 3.53
CA SER A 31 25.50 3.62 2.75
C SER A 31 25.70 2.10 2.72
N GLY A 32 26.02 1.56 1.54
CA GLY A 32 26.23 0.13 1.33
C GLY A 32 24.99 -0.69 1.02
N TYR A 33 23.80 -0.07 0.95
CA TYR A 33 22.56 -0.69 0.51
C TYR A 33 22.16 -0.27 -0.90
N GLU A 34 21.53 -1.18 -1.63
CA GLU A 34 20.91 -0.94 -2.94
C GLU A 34 19.41 -1.22 -2.83
N VAL A 35 18.60 -0.40 -3.49
CA VAL A 35 17.13 -0.47 -3.41
C VAL A 35 16.55 -0.41 -4.81
N ASP A 36 15.85 -1.47 -5.20
CA ASP A 36 15.19 -1.58 -6.50
C ASP A 36 13.67 -1.57 -6.31
N PHE A 37 12.95 -0.82 -7.15
CA PHE A 37 11.50 -0.79 -7.16
C PHE A 37 10.96 -1.66 -8.30
N GLU A 38 9.94 -2.47 -8.02
CA GLU A 38 9.24 -3.26 -9.02
C GLU A 38 7.73 -3.17 -8.78
N ALA A 39 6.99 -2.86 -9.83
CA ALA A 39 5.54 -2.96 -9.80
C ALA A 39 5.09 -4.38 -10.12
N VAL A 40 4.04 -4.83 -9.43
CA VAL A 40 3.41 -6.12 -9.71
C VAL A 40 2.87 -6.18 -11.14
N SER A 41 2.93 -7.36 -11.77
CA SER A 41 2.48 -7.57 -13.15
C SER A 41 0.94 -7.51 -13.31
N TYR A 42 0.21 -7.79 -12.23
CA TYR A 42 -1.24 -7.65 -12.11
C TYR A 42 -1.59 -7.22 -10.69
N GLY A 43 -2.81 -6.73 -10.46
CA GLY A 43 -3.21 -6.32 -9.12
C GLY A 43 -4.48 -5.48 -9.10
N ALA A 44 -4.70 -4.84 -7.96
CA ALA A 44 -5.80 -3.91 -7.75
C ALA A 44 -5.72 -2.69 -8.68
N ALA A 45 -6.88 -2.11 -8.96
CA ALA A 45 -6.95 -0.82 -9.62
C ALA A 45 -6.78 0.33 -8.62
N LEU A 46 -7.40 0.22 -7.44
CA LEU A 46 -7.45 1.29 -6.44
C LEU A 46 -7.20 0.82 -5.00
N GLY A 47 -7.31 -0.48 -4.72
CA GLY A 47 -7.14 -0.99 -3.34
C GLY A 47 -8.31 -0.65 -2.43
N ASP A 48 -9.50 -0.37 -3.00
CA ASP A 48 -10.66 0.20 -2.31
C ASP A 48 -11.78 -0.81 -2.02
N SER A 49 -11.51 -2.10 -2.24
CA SER A 49 -12.44 -3.19 -1.98
C SER A 49 -11.70 -4.43 -1.48
N TYR A 50 -12.41 -5.33 -0.81
CA TYR A 50 -11.84 -6.61 -0.37
C TYR A 50 -11.34 -7.47 -1.54
N TYR A 51 -11.98 -7.36 -2.71
CA TYR A 51 -11.51 -7.99 -3.94
C TYR A 51 -10.15 -7.44 -4.37
N ASP A 52 -10.01 -6.11 -4.41
CA ASP A 52 -8.75 -5.45 -4.74
C ASP A 52 -7.66 -5.81 -3.71
N MET A 53 -8.00 -5.85 -2.42
CA MET A 53 -7.05 -6.26 -1.36
C MET A 53 -6.54 -7.69 -1.56
N LEU A 54 -7.42 -8.64 -1.93
CA LEU A 54 -7.02 -10.01 -2.24
C LEU A 54 -6.08 -10.07 -3.45
N LEU A 55 -6.37 -9.30 -4.50
CA LEU A 55 -5.49 -9.22 -5.67
C LEU A 55 -4.10 -8.67 -5.31
N MET A 56 -4.05 -7.63 -4.48
CA MET A 56 -2.79 -7.06 -3.98
C MET A 56 -2.01 -8.09 -3.15
N ASP A 57 -2.70 -8.82 -2.27
CA ASP A 57 -2.06 -9.86 -1.45
C ASP A 57 -1.40 -10.93 -2.32
N MET A 58 -2.10 -11.40 -3.35
CA MET A 58 -1.58 -12.43 -4.28
C MET A 58 -0.45 -11.91 -5.16
N SER A 59 -0.61 -10.73 -5.77
CA SER A 59 0.40 -10.24 -6.71
C SER A 59 1.68 -9.78 -6.03
N VAL A 60 1.59 -9.20 -4.83
CA VAL A 60 2.75 -8.89 -3.99
C VAL A 60 3.43 -10.16 -3.51
N PHE A 61 2.65 -11.20 -3.16
CA PHE A 61 3.20 -12.49 -2.77
C PHE A 61 4.05 -13.10 -3.90
N GLU A 62 3.53 -13.14 -5.13
CA GLU A 62 4.26 -13.63 -6.30
C GLU A 62 5.53 -12.82 -6.59
N ALA A 63 5.45 -11.49 -6.54
CA ALA A 63 6.62 -10.63 -6.72
C ALA A 63 7.68 -10.83 -5.63
N GLY A 64 7.27 -11.14 -4.40
CA GLY A 64 8.20 -11.44 -3.31
C GLY A 64 8.91 -12.78 -3.48
N LEU A 65 8.23 -13.80 -4.02
CA LEU A 65 8.89 -15.06 -4.40
C LEU A 65 9.98 -14.82 -5.45
N LYS A 66 9.64 -14.06 -6.50
CA LYS A 66 10.56 -13.68 -7.55
C LYS A 66 11.76 -12.88 -7.02
N ALA A 67 11.54 -11.98 -6.05
CA ALA A 67 12.62 -11.22 -5.44
C ALA A 67 13.63 -12.13 -4.70
N GLU A 68 13.18 -13.16 -3.99
CA GLU A 68 14.07 -14.15 -3.36
C GLU A 68 14.84 -14.96 -4.42
N GLU A 69 14.17 -15.39 -5.50
CA GLU A 69 14.79 -16.11 -6.61
C GLU A 69 15.85 -15.27 -7.35
N GLU A 70 15.63 -13.95 -7.46
CA GLU A 70 16.57 -12.98 -8.02
C GLU A 70 17.75 -12.66 -7.08
N GLY A 71 17.76 -13.22 -5.86
CA GLY A 71 18.85 -13.06 -4.90
C GLY A 71 18.85 -11.75 -4.12
N TYR A 72 17.67 -11.15 -3.88
CA TYR A 72 17.56 -10.01 -2.98
C TYR A 72 17.69 -10.44 -1.52
N ASP A 73 18.22 -9.56 -0.68
CA ASP A 73 18.45 -9.83 0.74
C ASP A 73 17.26 -9.45 1.62
N ALA A 74 16.32 -8.64 1.10
CA ALA A 74 15.09 -8.26 1.80
C ALA A 74 13.99 -7.81 0.83
N VAL A 75 12.75 -7.88 1.30
CA VAL A 75 11.56 -7.35 0.60
C VAL A 75 10.88 -6.30 1.47
N CYS A 76 10.47 -5.19 0.85
CA CYS A 76 9.62 -4.18 1.45
C CYS A 76 8.36 -3.99 0.59
N ILE A 77 7.19 -3.99 1.23
CA ILE A 77 5.89 -3.92 0.55
C ILE A 77 5.46 -2.45 0.51
N ASP A 78 5.32 -1.85 -0.67
CA ASP A 78 5.16 -0.40 -0.79
C ASP A 78 3.70 0.08 -0.65
N THR A 79 3.06 -0.31 0.46
CA THR A 79 1.71 0.10 0.84
C THR A 79 1.48 -0.03 2.33
N VAL A 80 0.64 0.86 2.89
CA VAL A 80 0.20 0.79 4.28
C VAL A 80 -0.79 -0.36 4.55
N SER A 81 -1.28 -1.05 3.52
CA SER A 81 -2.09 -2.27 3.68
C SER A 81 -1.30 -3.48 4.13
N ASP A 82 0.03 -3.42 4.02
CA ASP A 82 0.95 -4.54 4.24
C ASP A 82 0.51 -5.82 3.52
N SER A 83 0.11 -5.65 2.26
CA SER A 83 -0.48 -6.72 1.45
C SER A 83 0.45 -7.91 1.30
N GLY A 84 -0.04 -9.12 1.59
CA GLY A 84 0.73 -10.35 1.52
C GLY A 84 1.85 -10.49 2.58
N LEU A 85 2.01 -9.55 3.53
CA LEU A 85 3.14 -9.52 4.48
C LEU A 85 3.34 -10.84 5.24
N TYR A 86 2.29 -11.35 5.88
CA TYR A 86 2.39 -12.57 6.68
C TYR A 86 2.60 -13.82 5.82
N ALA A 87 1.98 -13.87 4.64
CA ALA A 87 2.18 -14.97 3.70
C ALA A 87 3.65 -15.00 3.23
N LEU A 88 4.20 -13.85 2.84
CA LEU A 88 5.60 -13.73 2.46
C LEU A 88 6.54 -14.11 3.61
N ARG A 89 6.32 -13.61 4.84
CA ARG A 89 7.13 -14.00 6.01
C ARG A 89 7.08 -15.50 6.33
N SER A 90 5.98 -16.17 6.00
CA SER A 90 5.85 -17.62 6.21
C SER A 90 6.58 -18.46 5.16
N ARG A 91 6.87 -17.87 3.99
CA ARG A 91 7.42 -18.58 2.82
C ARG A 91 8.87 -18.20 2.50
N LEU A 92 9.25 -16.94 2.68
CA LEU A 92 10.58 -16.45 2.35
C LEU A 92 11.57 -16.73 3.49
N SER A 93 12.82 -16.96 3.12
CA SER A 93 13.98 -17.03 4.01
C SER A 93 14.60 -15.66 4.29
N ILE A 94 14.23 -14.65 3.50
CA ILE A 94 14.67 -13.26 3.65
C ILE A 94 13.66 -12.40 4.43
N PRO A 95 14.11 -11.36 5.14
CA PRO A 95 13.22 -10.46 5.87
C PRO A 95 12.23 -9.73 4.95
N VAL A 96 10.98 -9.63 5.43
CA VAL A 96 9.89 -8.92 4.77
C VAL A 96 9.35 -7.83 5.69
N VAL A 97 9.30 -6.59 5.20
CA VAL A 97 8.91 -5.41 5.96
C VAL A 97 7.69 -4.74 5.34
N GLY A 98 6.73 -4.40 6.19
CA GLY A 98 5.54 -3.63 5.85
C GLY A 98 5.61 -2.21 6.44
N PRO A 99 5.45 -1.14 5.63
CA PRO A 99 5.37 0.23 6.08
C PRO A 99 4.18 0.49 7.02
N GLY A 100 3.05 -0.20 6.85
CA GLY A 100 1.88 -0.03 7.72
C GLY A 100 2.22 -0.44 9.16
N GLN A 101 2.73 -1.66 9.34
CA GLN A 101 3.18 -2.20 10.61
C GLN A 101 4.24 -1.29 11.22
N THR A 102 5.26 -0.93 10.44
CA THR A 102 6.38 -0.09 10.90
C THR A 102 5.90 1.28 11.36
N ALA A 103 5.07 1.96 10.57
CA ALA A 103 4.57 3.30 10.88
C ALA A 103 3.67 3.30 12.11
N LEU A 104 2.73 2.35 12.22
CA LEU A 104 1.80 2.28 13.35
C LEU A 104 2.51 1.95 14.67
N HIS A 105 3.52 1.05 14.65
CA HIS A 105 4.32 0.78 15.83
C HIS A 105 5.23 1.96 16.21
N MET A 106 5.85 2.62 15.23
CA MET A 106 6.64 3.83 15.48
C MET A 106 5.78 4.94 16.11
N ALA A 107 4.58 5.18 15.59
CA ALA A 107 3.65 6.14 16.17
C ALA A 107 3.26 5.78 17.61
N SER A 108 3.12 4.49 17.91
CA SER A 108 2.82 3.98 19.26
C SER A 108 3.98 4.14 20.26
N MET A 109 5.22 4.28 19.77
CA MET A 109 6.40 4.58 20.60
C MET A 109 6.55 6.09 20.85
N LEU A 110 6.17 6.92 19.89
CA LEU A 110 6.33 8.37 19.95
C LEU A 110 5.21 9.09 20.72
N GLY A 111 4.06 8.45 20.93
CA GLY A 111 2.92 9.07 21.62
C GLY A 111 2.01 8.07 22.32
N HIS A 112 1.20 8.59 23.27
CA HIS A 112 0.21 7.77 23.99
C HIS A 112 -0.91 7.28 23.05
N LYS A 113 -1.33 8.14 22.11
CA LYS A 113 -2.26 7.83 21.03
C LYS A 113 -1.81 8.44 19.70
N PHE A 114 -2.25 7.87 18.59
CA PHE A 114 -2.01 8.40 17.24
C PHE A 114 -3.31 8.47 16.42
N SER A 115 -3.29 9.23 15.32
CA SER A 115 -4.38 9.32 14.35
C SER A 115 -3.86 8.95 12.97
N ILE A 116 -4.74 8.43 12.12
CA ILE A 116 -4.45 8.09 10.73
C ILE A 116 -5.08 9.13 9.82
N ILE A 117 -4.31 9.68 8.90
CA ILE A 117 -4.80 10.57 7.85
C ILE A 117 -4.82 9.76 6.55
N THR A 118 -6.00 9.63 5.95
CA THR A 118 -6.19 8.92 4.68
C THR A 118 -6.82 9.83 3.64
N MET A 119 -6.63 9.52 2.36
CA MET A 119 -7.14 10.34 1.26
C MET A 119 -8.64 10.14 1.03
N TRP A 120 -9.12 8.90 1.14
CA TRP A 120 -10.49 8.49 0.81
C TRP A 120 -11.10 7.56 1.87
N ASP A 121 -12.43 7.56 1.95
CA ASP A 121 -13.21 6.82 2.94
C ASP A 121 -13.24 5.31 2.61
N GLU A 122 -13.09 4.96 1.34
CA GLU A 122 -13.10 3.59 0.85
C GLU A 122 -11.87 2.78 1.29
N TRP A 123 -10.82 3.44 1.79
CA TRP A 123 -9.65 2.77 2.39
C TRP A 123 -9.85 2.45 3.88
N PHE A 124 -10.99 2.77 4.49
CA PHE A 124 -11.25 2.43 5.89
C PHE A 124 -11.19 0.92 6.20
N PRO A 125 -11.66 0.01 5.32
CA PRO A 125 -11.50 -1.42 5.53
C PRO A 125 -10.03 -1.85 5.67
N LEU A 126 -9.12 -1.24 4.90
CA LEU A 126 -7.67 -1.49 4.98
C LEU A 126 -7.14 -1.13 6.37
N TYR A 127 -7.44 0.07 6.88
CA TYR A 127 -6.97 0.47 8.20
C TYR A 127 -7.60 -0.37 9.32
N ARG A 128 -8.87 -0.74 9.17
CA ARG A 128 -9.54 -1.66 10.10
C ARG A 128 -8.82 -3.01 10.16
N LYS A 129 -8.44 -3.58 9.01
CA LYS A 129 -7.66 -4.82 8.92
C LYS A 129 -6.36 -4.68 9.72
N ILE A 130 -5.48 -3.74 9.34
CA ILE A 130 -4.14 -3.65 9.94
C ILE A 130 -4.18 -3.28 11.43
N LEU A 131 -5.10 -2.42 11.87
CA LEU A 131 -5.28 -2.09 13.29
C LEU A 131 -5.72 -3.29 14.12
N THR A 132 -6.54 -4.16 13.52
CA THR A 132 -7.00 -5.40 14.16
C THR A 132 -5.87 -6.42 14.23
N GLU A 133 -5.18 -6.67 13.10
CA GLU A 133 -4.07 -7.61 13.03
C GLU A 133 -2.92 -7.24 13.98
N TYR A 134 -2.63 -5.94 14.13
CA TYR A 134 -1.54 -5.47 14.99
C TYR A 134 -1.99 -5.15 16.43
N GLY A 135 -3.28 -5.28 16.75
CA GLY A 135 -3.80 -5.04 18.09
C GLY A 135 -3.69 -3.58 18.56
N LEU A 136 -3.76 -2.61 17.64
CA LEU A 136 -3.46 -1.20 17.91
C LEU A 136 -4.71 -0.32 18.10
N TRP A 137 -5.91 -0.90 18.15
CA TRP A 137 -7.15 -0.15 18.39
C TRP A 137 -7.10 0.74 19.65
N GLY A 138 -6.49 0.27 20.74
CA GLY A 138 -6.36 1.05 21.98
C GLY A 138 -5.45 2.28 21.86
N ARG A 139 -4.56 2.30 20.87
CA ARG A 139 -3.64 3.41 20.58
C ARG A 139 -4.23 4.42 19.59
N LEU A 140 -5.32 4.09 18.90
CA LEU A 140 -5.98 5.03 18.01
C LEU A 140 -6.71 6.12 18.80
N ALA A 141 -6.53 7.38 18.41
CA ALA A 141 -7.23 8.50 18.99
C ALA A 141 -8.75 8.40 18.74
N PRO A 142 -9.61 8.72 19.72
CA PRO A 142 -11.08 8.65 19.57
C PRO A 142 -11.65 9.69 18.61
N CYS A 143 -10.87 10.71 18.22
CA CYS A 143 -11.28 11.71 17.26
C CYS A 143 -11.36 11.06 15.88
N ASP A 144 -12.53 10.51 15.55
CA ASP A 144 -12.98 9.99 14.25
C ASP A 144 -12.01 10.36 13.10
N PRO A 145 -10.89 9.63 12.92
CA PRO A 145 -9.89 9.96 11.90
C PRO A 145 -10.52 9.82 10.51
N LEU A 146 -11.56 8.97 10.47
CA LEU A 146 -12.50 8.67 9.40
C LEU A 146 -13.41 9.86 9.00
N LYS A 147 -13.43 10.95 9.78
CA LYS A 147 -14.11 12.21 9.41
C LYS A 147 -13.14 13.36 9.22
N HIS A 148 -12.01 13.41 9.91
CA HIS A 148 -11.09 14.56 9.81
C HIS A 148 -10.34 14.68 8.47
N ALA A 149 -10.22 13.60 7.69
CA ALA A 149 -9.76 13.68 6.30
C ALA A 149 -10.65 14.59 5.42
N ARG A 150 -11.93 14.81 5.80
CA ARG A 150 -12.84 15.72 5.08
C ARG A 150 -12.56 17.20 5.33
N THR A 151 -11.95 17.57 6.45
CA THR A 151 -11.94 18.97 6.91
C THR A 151 -10.62 19.70 6.72
N SER A 152 -9.48 19.02 6.67
CA SER A 152 -8.16 19.70 6.71
C SER A 152 -7.36 19.68 5.40
N LEU A 153 -7.61 18.73 4.50
CA LEU A 153 -6.98 18.72 3.17
C LEU A 153 -8.01 19.14 2.14
N ASN A 154 -7.79 20.32 1.56
CA ASN A 154 -8.51 20.82 0.39
C ASN A 154 -8.16 19.92 -0.83
N CYS A 155 -8.67 18.68 -0.83
CA CYS A 155 -8.37 17.57 -1.74
C CYS A 155 -9.09 17.72 -3.10
N SER A 156 -9.52 18.94 -3.45
CA SER A 156 -10.16 19.24 -4.73
C SER A 156 -9.16 19.25 -5.90
N LYS A 157 -7.87 19.55 -5.63
CA LYS A 157 -6.80 19.51 -6.64
C LYS A 157 -6.22 18.10 -6.88
N ALA A 158 -6.02 17.31 -5.83
CA ALA A 158 -5.51 15.93 -5.96
C ALA A 158 -6.56 14.97 -6.57
N ARG A 159 -7.86 15.19 -6.29
CA ARG A 159 -8.97 14.46 -6.95
C ARG A 159 -8.94 14.57 -8.47
N LYS A 160 -8.47 15.68 -9.06
CA LYS A 160 -8.43 15.84 -10.51
C LYS A 160 -7.22 15.16 -11.16
N MET A 161 -6.04 15.21 -10.55
CA MET A 161 -4.82 14.72 -11.22
C MET A 161 -4.73 13.19 -11.33
N TRP A 162 -5.14 12.44 -10.31
CA TRP A 162 -5.08 10.97 -10.37
C TRP A 162 -6.29 10.38 -11.10
N CYS A 163 -7.49 10.94 -10.87
CA CYS A 163 -8.73 10.45 -11.48
C CYS A 163 -8.74 10.60 -13.01
N LEU A 164 -8.16 11.68 -13.59
CA LEU A 164 -8.21 11.88 -15.04
C LEU A 164 -7.41 10.86 -15.86
N LYS A 165 -6.35 10.25 -15.31
CA LYS A 165 -5.54 9.28 -16.06
C LYS A 165 -6.11 7.85 -16.01
N SER A 166 -6.70 7.43 -14.88
CA SER A 166 -7.21 6.06 -14.69
C SER A 166 -8.70 5.91 -14.98
N TRP A 167 -9.51 6.97 -14.85
CA TRP A 167 -10.97 6.90 -14.98
C TRP A 167 -11.46 6.79 -16.43
N ASN A 168 -10.64 7.23 -17.40
CA ASN A 168 -10.99 7.17 -18.83
C ASN A 168 -11.16 5.73 -19.36
N LYS A 169 -10.71 4.70 -18.63
CA LYS A 169 -10.90 3.29 -18.99
C LYS A 169 -12.13 2.62 -18.34
N ARG A 170 -12.72 3.21 -17.29
CA ARG A 170 -13.86 2.60 -16.56
C ARG A 170 -15.23 3.18 -16.98
N ALA A 171 -15.26 4.36 -17.61
CA ALA A 171 -16.49 5.02 -18.08
C ALA A 171 -17.18 4.33 -19.28
N SER A 172 -16.63 3.24 -19.83
CA SER A 172 -17.17 2.53 -21.00
C SER A 172 -17.93 1.23 -20.67
N ARG A 173 -18.12 0.87 -19.40
CA ARG A 173 -18.96 -0.31 -19.04
C ARG A 173 -20.43 0.12 -18.85
N PRO A 174 -21.38 -0.37 -19.66
CA PRO A 174 -22.81 -0.15 -19.40
C PRO A 174 -23.21 -0.87 -18.12
N SER A 175 -23.90 -0.18 -17.21
CA SER A 175 -24.51 -0.78 -16.05
C SER A 175 -25.56 -1.82 -16.50
N LYS A 176 -25.32 -3.12 -16.27
CA LYS A 176 -26.40 -4.11 -16.35
C LYS A 176 -27.35 -3.85 -15.19
N ARG A 177 -28.47 -3.17 -15.46
CA ARG A 177 -29.65 -3.22 -14.58
C ARG A 177 -30.18 -4.65 -14.63
N MET A 178 -30.19 -5.34 -13.49
CA MET A 178 -31.03 -6.54 -13.33
C MET A 178 -32.49 -6.09 -13.40
N ALA A 179 -33.23 -6.65 -14.37
CA ALA A 179 -34.69 -6.54 -14.38
C ALA A 179 -35.27 -7.46 -13.29
N PRO A 180 -36.32 -7.04 -12.57
CA PRO A 180 -37.00 -7.92 -11.62
C PRO A 180 -37.82 -8.98 -12.39
N MET A 181 -37.85 -10.21 -11.86
CA MET A 181 -38.85 -11.23 -12.21
C MET A 181 -40.17 -10.93 -11.51
#